data_AF-A0A7C6YSB7-F1
#
_entry.id   AF-A0A7C6YSB7-F1
#
_cell.length_a   1.000
_cell.length_b   1.000
_cell.length_c   1.000
_cell.angle_alpha   90.00
_cell.angle_beta   90.00
_cell.angle_gamma   90.00
#
_symmetry.space_group_name_H-M   'P 1'
#
loop_
_entity.id
_entity.type
_entity.pdbx_description
1 polymer ?
#
loop_
_entity_poly.entity_id
_entity_poly.type
_entity_poly.pdbx_seq_one_letter_code
_entity_poly.pdbx_strand_id
1 'polypeptide(L)' 'MIYQICITLINTTLRMATPLIFAALGGTFSERSGIINLALEGIMLAGAFGGVFGSYY' A
#
# COMPACT_ATOMS: atom_id res chain seq x y z
N MET A 1 -17.15 -4.34 23.06
CA MET A 1 -17.04 -4.94 21.70
C MET A 1 -17.02 -3.89 20.60
N ILE A 2 -18.02 -3.00 20.51
CA ILE A 2 -18.10 -1.99 19.42
C ILE A 2 -16.90 -1.02 19.38
N TYR A 3 -16.44 -0.54 20.53
CA TYR A 3 -15.28 0.36 20.63
C TYR A 3 -13.99 -0.27 20.10
N GLN A 4 -13.79 -1.57 20.33
CA GLN A 4 -12.61 -2.28 19.85
C GLN A 4 -12.60 -2.35 18.32
N ILE A 5 -13.76 -2.61 17.71
CA ILE A 5 -13.90 -2.66 16.24
C ILE A 5 -13.55 -1.31 15.62
N CYS A 6 -14.06 -0.20 16.16
CA CYS A 6 -13.75 1.14 15.65
C CYS A 6 -12.24 1.44 15.72
N ILE A 7 -11.59 1.10 16.85
CA ILE A 7 -10.15 1.31 17.03
C ILE A 7 -9.35 0.46 16.03
N THR A 8 -9.69 -0.82 15.86
CA THR A 8 -8.99 -1.70 14.91
C THR A 8 -9.17 -1.26 13.46
N LEU A 9 -10.35 -0.75 13.11
CA LEU A 9 -10.65 -0.29 11.76
C LEU A 9 -9.83 0.95 11.41
N ILE A 10 -9.74 1.92 12.32
CA ILE A 10 -8.92 3.12 12.12
C ILE A 10 -7.43 2.76 12.02
N ASN A 11 -6.94 1.88 12.91
CA ASN A 11 -5.53 1.47 12.91
C ASN A 11 -5.15 0.76 11.59
N THR A 12 -5.94 -0.22 11.17
CA THR A 12 -5.70 -0.97 9.92
C THR A 12 -5.83 -0.08 8.68
N THR A 13 -6.81 0.83 8.65
CA THR A 13 -6.98 1.81 7.57
C THR A 13 -5.74 2.67 7.42
N LEU A 14 -5.21 3.25 8.49
CA LEU A 14 -4.04 4.12 8.43
C LEU A 14 -2.79 3.38 7.94
N ARG A 15 -2.58 2.14 8.38
CA ARG A 15 -1.43 1.32 7.96
C ARG A 15 -1.50 0.91 6.49
N MET A 16 -2.69 0.64 5.98
CA MET A 16 -2.89 0.26 4.57
C MET A 16 -2.97 1.47 3.65
N ALA A 17 -3.43 2.62 4.13
CA ALA A 17 -3.55 3.85 3.34
C ALA A 17 -2.19 4.32 2.80
N THR A 18 -1.12 4.24 3.58
CA THR A 18 0.22 4.67 3.17
C THR A 18 0.72 3.98 1.89
N PRO A 19 0.85 2.64 1.83
CA PRO A 19 1.29 1.99 0.60
C PRO A 19 0.31 2.16 -0.57
N LEU A 20 -1.01 2.22 -0.29
CA LEU A 20 -2.03 2.44 -1.32
C LEU A 20 -1.93 3.84 -1.95
N ILE A 21 -1.65 4.88 -1.17
CA ILE A 21 -1.45 6.24 -1.70
C ILE A 21 -0.23 6.29 -2.62
N PHE A 22 0.88 5.66 -2.24
CA PHE A 22 2.07 5.58 -3.10
C PHE A 22 1.79 4.80 -4.39
N ALA A 23 1.08 3.66 -4.30
CA ALA A 23 0.68 2.89 -5.47
C ALA A 23 -0.25 3.69 -6.40
N ALA A 24 -1.25 4.38 -5.84
CA ALA A 24 -2.16 5.22 -6.61
C ALA A 24 -1.44 6.38 -7.31
N LEU A 25 -0.49 7.05 -6.63
CA LEU A 25 0.33 8.10 -7.23
C LEU A 25 1.14 7.55 -8.42
N GLY A 26 1.84 6.43 -8.24
CA GLY A 26 2.58 5.76 -9.31
C GLY A 26 1.67 5.33 -10.48
N GLY A 27 0.49 4.81 -10.18
CA GLY A 27 -0.55 4.48 -11.16
C GLY A 27 -0.97 5.69 -11.98
N THR A 28 -1.27 6.83 -11.34
CA THR A 28 -1.68 8.05 -12.05
C THR A 28 -0.60 8.61 -12.97
N PHE A 29 0.69 8.43 -12.62
CA PHE A 29 1.79 8.80 -13.51
C PHE A 29 1.92 7.85 -14.69
N SER A 30 1.73 6.55 -14.46
CA SER A 30 1.73 5.55 -15.53
C SER A 30 0.58 5.79 -16.51
N GLU A 31 -0.62 6.06 -16.01
CA GLU A 31 -1.77 6.38 -16.86
C GLU A 31 -1.51 7.63 -17.71
N ARG A 32 -0.82 8.65 -17.16
CA ARG A 32 -0.41 9.84 -17.91
C ARG A 32 0.65 9.56 -18.99
N SER A 33 1.44 8.50 -18.87
CA SER A 33 2.36 8.08 -19.94
C SER A 33 1.68 7.22 -21.01
N GLY A 34 0.36 7.00 -20.90
CA GLY A 34 -0.42 6.18 -21.82
C GLY A 34 -0.34 4.68 -21.53
N ILE A 35 0.22 4.28 -20.39
CA ILE A 35 0.40 2.87 -20.00
C ILE A 35 -0.30 2.61 -18.67
N ILE A 36 -1.32 1.76 -18.66
CA ILE A 36 -1.99 1.37 -17.41
C ILE A 36 -1.11 0.34 -16.68
N ASN A 37 -0.66 0.66 -15.46
CA ASN A 37 0.20 -0.24 -14.70
C ASN A 37 -0.62 -1.32 -13.98
N LEU A 38 -0.74 -2.49 -14.61
CA LEU A 38 -1.43 -3.65 -14.03
C LEU A 38 -0.61 -4.36 -12.93
N ALA A 39 0.69 -4.06 -12.82
CA ALA A 39 1.60 -4.73 -11.89
C ALA A 39 1.69 -4.05 -10.51
N LEU A 40 0.84 -3.05 -10.22
CA LEU A 40 0.87 -2.28 -8.97
C LEU A 40 0.79 -3.15 -7.71
N GLU A 41 -0.02 -4.19 -7.71
CA GLU A 41 -0.13 -5.14 -6.59
C GLU A 41 1.20 -5.88 -6.36
N GLY A 42 1.87 -6.31 -7.43
CA GLY A 42 3.19 -6.93 -7.35
C GLY A 42 4.26 -5.99 -6.81
N ILE A 43 4.24 -4.72 -7.21
CA ILE A 43 5.17 -3.69 -6.71
C ILE A 43 4.95 -3.45 -5.20
N MET A 44 3.70 -3.40 -4.75
CA MET A 44 3.37 -3.29 -3.33
C MET A 44 3.87 -4.49 -2.52
N LEU A 45 3.67 -5.71 -3.02
CA LEU A 45 4.15 -6.93 -2.37
C LEU A 45 5.68 -7.01 -2.34
N ALA A 46 6.36 -6.64 -3.42
CA ALA A 46 7.82 -6.56 -3.47
C ALA A 46 8.36 -5.53 -2.46
N GLY A 47 7.70 -4.38 -2.35
CA GLY A 47 8.03 -3.37 -1.34
C GLY A 47 7.80 -3.86 0.10
N ALA A 48 6.69 -4.57 0.35
CA ALA A 48 6.42 -5.18 1.65
C ALA A 48 7.48 -6.22 2.02
N PHE A 49 7.87 -7.08 1.08
CA PHE A 49 8.96 -8.04 1.28
C PHE A 49 10.28 -7.34 1.59
N GLY A 50 10.66 -6.34 0.80
CA GLY A 50 11.88 -5.55 1.02
C GLY A 50 11.89 -4.84 2.38
N GLY A 51 10.75 -4.30 2.82
CA GLY A 51 10.61 -3.67 4.14
C GLY A 51 10.81 -4.63 5.30
N VAL A 52 10.26 -5.86 5.21
CA VAL A 52 10.49 -6.90 6.22
C VAL A 52 11.94 -7.37 6.19
N PHE A 53 12.50 -7.62 5.01
CA PHE A 53 13.89 -8.04 4.85
C PHE A 53 14.86 -7.00 5.44
N GLY A 54 14.65 -5.72 5.17
CA GLY A 54 15.47 -4.62 5.69
C GLY A 54 15.25 -4.32 7.18
N SER A 55 14.11 -4.69 7.76
CA SER A 55 13.87 -4.55 9.21
C SER A 55 14.44 -5.73 10.01
N TYR A 56 14.74 -6.86 9.36
CA TYR A 56 15.20 -8.07 10.02
C TYR A 56 16.71 -8.06 10.32
N TYR A 57 17.48 -7.26 9.59
CA TYR A 57 18.90 -6.97 9.83
C TYR A 57 19.08 -5.59 10.46
#